data_AF-A0A3B3C272-F1
#
_entry.id   AF-A0A3B3C272-F1
#
_cell.length_a   1.000
_cell.length_b   1.000
_cell.length_c   1.000
_cell.angle_alpha   90.00
_cell.angle_beta   90.00
_cell.angle_gamma   90.00
#
_symmetry.space_group_name_H-M   'P 1'
#
loop_
_entity.id
_entity.type
_entity.pdbx_description
1 polymer ?
#
loop_
_entity_poly.entity_id
_entity_poly.type
_entity_poly.pdbx_seq_one_letter_code
_entity_poly.pdbx_strand_id
1 'polypeptide(L)'
;MSDTNFYKQDDANFRNWKVGEPNNYNGHESCVILSRADNGLWNDSLCSPIGLNVTFVYINKSMNWSEALRFCREHHTDLASVRNMEENQKIMELLPPGKGVWIGLYRDTWKWADGSNSSFRSWRDLEPNNYQGLNESCAAAYFGDSGKWEDRKCDEKKAFICYAGEFMKICDFGILYRSV
;
A
#
# COMPACT_ATOMS: atom_id res chain seq x y z
N MET A 1 10.42 -2.71 -4.45
CA MET A 1 10.49 -3.80 -5.45
C MET A 1 9.63 -3.37 -6.61
N SER A 2 10.28 -2.88 -7.68
CA SER A 2 9.63 -2.40 -8.90
C SER A 2 9.11 -3.59 -9.68
N ASP A 3 7.80 -3.66 -9.87
CA ASP A 3 7.18 -4.67 -10.71
C ASP A 3 7.40 -4.29 -12.19
N THR A 4 8.29 -5.02 -12.86
CA THR A 4 8.75 -4.76 -14.23
C THR A 4 7.79 -5.26 -15.31
N ASN A 5 6.59 -5.74 -14.96
CA ASN A 5 5.68 -6.38 -15.91
C ASN A 5 4.46 -5.55 -16.35
N PHE A 6 4.42 -4.24 -16.07
CA PHE A 6 3.34 -3.38 -16.58
C PHE A 6 3.69 -2.61 -17.87
N TYR A 7 4.97 -2.50 -18.21
CA TYR A 7 5.41 -1.79 -19.40
C TYR A 7 5.68 -2.80 -20.52
N LYS A 8 4.91 -2.73 -21.61
CA LYS A 8 5.35 -3.38 -22.85
C LYS A 8 6.74 -2.82 -23.17
N GLN A 9 7.61 -3.66 -23.72
CA GLN A 9 9.02 -3.34 -23.92
C GLN A 9 9.26 -2.08 -24.78
N ASP A 10 8.22 -1.57 -25.45
CA ASP A 10 8.18 -0.31 -26.19
C ASP A 10 7.59 0.91 -25.42
N ASP A 11 6.79 0.70 -24.35
CA ASP A 11 6.16 1.77 -23.56
C ASP A 11 7.14 2.47 -22.60
N ALA A 12 8.25 1.81 -22.27
CA ALA A 12 9.30 2.40 -21.44
C ALA A 12 10.10 3.51 -22.15
N ASN A 13 9.91 3.69 -23.46
CA ASN A 13 10.71 4.58 -24.32
C ASN A 13 9.96 5.80 -24.85
N PHE A 14 8.64 5.91 -24.67
CA PHE A 14 7.91 7.12 -25.07
C PHE A 14 8.33 8.31 -24.20
N ARG A 15 8.77 9.40 -24.84
CA ARG A 15 9.17 10.65 -24.20
C ARG A 15 8.58 11.81 -25.00
N ASN A 16 7.79 12.66 -24.34
CA ASN A 16 7.16 13.83 -24.97
C ASN A 16 7.67 15.14 -24.35
N TRP A 17 8.98 15.20 -24.06
CA TRP A 17 9.60 16.38 -23.46
C TRP A 17 9.52 17.58 -24.39
N LYS A 18 9.27 18.74 -23.79
CA LYS A 18 9.51 20.01 -24.46
C LYS A 18 11.00 20.11 -24.80
N VAL A 19 11.31 20.74 -25.92
CA VAL A 19 12.71 20.95 -26.33
C VAL A 19 13.46 21.68 -25.22
N GLY A 20 14.51 21.05 -24.69
CA GLY A 20 15.29 21.56 -23.56
C GLY A 20 15.09 20.78 -22.26
N GLU A 21 14.04 19.95 -22.15
CA GLU A 21 13.68 19.21 -20.93
C GLU A 21 14.01 17.71 -21.03
N PRO A 22 14.22 16.99 -19.90
CA PRO A 22 14.27 17.54 -18.54
C PRO A 22 15.59 18.26 -18.29
N ASN A 23 15.52 19.47 -17.74
CA ASN A 23 16.70 20.31 -17.54
C ASN A 23 17.19 20.35 -16.08
N ASN A 24 16.37 19.85 -15.15
CA ASN A 24 16.58 19.86 -13.71
C ASN A 24 17.07 21.22 -13.19
N TYR A 25 16.29 22.28 -13.43
CA TYR A 25 16.72 23.65 -13.20
C TYR A 25 17.16 23.85 -11.75
N ASN A 26 18.41 24.26 -11.55
CA ASN A 26 19.05 24.41 -10.23
C ASN A 26 19.05 23.17 -9.34
N GLY A 27 18.79 21.97 -9.88
CA GLY A 27 18.82 20.71 -9.11
C GLY A 27 17.57 20.45 -8.25
N HIS A 28 16.45 21.14 -8.52
CA HIS A 28 15.27 21.10 -7.67
C HIS A 28 13.99 20.64 -8.38
N GLU A 29 14.06 20.30 -9.67
CA GLU A 29 12.90 19.94 -10.48
C GLU A 29 12.70 18.43 -10.54
N SER A 30 11.98 17.91 -9.54
CA SER A 30 11.78 16.46 -9.37
C SER A 30 10.38 15.97 -9.78
N CYS A 31 9.54 16.84 -10.35
CA CYS A 31 8.16 16.54 -10.72
C CYS A 31 7.91 16.83 -12.20
N VAL A 32 7.21 15.93 -12.91
CA VAL A 32 6.82 16.15 -14.32
C VAL A 32 5.46 16.82 -14.37
N ILE A 33 5.37 17.95 -15.07
CA ILE A 33 4.11 18.62 -15.38
C ILE A 33 3.79 18.52 -16.87
N LEU A 34 2.50 18.43 -17.19
CA LEU A 34 1.98 18.56 -18.55
C LEU A 34 1.25 19.89 -18.65
N SER A 35 1.63 20.71 -19.61
CA SER A 35 1.09 22.06 -19.80
C SER A 35 0.32 22.15 -21.10
N ARG A 36 -0.90 22.69 -21.03
CA ARG A 36 -1.72 22.99 -22.21
C ARG A 36 -1.09 24.10 -23.07
N ALA A 37 -0.33 25.01 -22.45
CA ALA A 37 0.39 26.06 -23.15
C ALA A 37 1.55 25.51 -24.00
N ASP A 38 2.09 24.35 -23.62
CA ASP A 38 3.15 23.64 -24.33
C ASP A 38 2.60 22.54 -25.24
N ASN A 39 1.34 22.63 -25.67
CA ASN A 39 0.67 21.64 -26.53
C ASN A 39 0.75 20.19 -26.01
N GLY A 40 0.77 20.01 -24.68
CA GLY A 40 0.85 18.68 -24.06
C GLY A 40 2.27 18.12 -23.95
N LEU A 41 3.30 18.91 -24.24
CA LEU A 41 4.69 18.58 -23.96
C LEU A 41 4.98 18.59 -22.45
N TRP A 42 5.95 17.78 -22.04
CA TRP A 42 6.34 17.58 -20.65
C TRP A 42 7.45 18.55 -20.23
N ASN A 43 7.40 19.00 -18.99
CA ASN A 43 8.44 19.79 -18.34
C ASN A 43 8.74 19.20 -16.96
N ASP A 44 10.00 19.11 -16.55
CA ASP A 44 10.33 18.93 -15.14
C ASP A 44 10.24 20.28 -14.43
N SER A 45 9.62 20.30 -13.26
CA SER A 45 9.37 21.52 -12.50
C SER A 45 9.64 21.24 -11.03
N LEU A 46 9.92 22.32 -10.28
CA LEU A 46 9.93 22.29 -8.83
C LEU A 46 8.66 21.58 -8.35
N CYS A 47 8.82 20.59 -7.46
CA CYS A 47 7.71 20.06 -6.67
C CYS A 47 7.29 21.13 -5.65
N SER A 48 6.86 22.29 -6.12
CA SER A 48 6.29 23.30 -5.25
C SER A 48 4.93 22.77 -4.80
N PRO A 49 4.62 22.79 -3.50
CA PRO A 49 3.27 22.60 -3.05
C PRO A 49 2.51 23.87 -3.48
N ILE A 50 2.10 23.94 -4.74
CA ILE A 50 1.12 24.92 -5.20
C ILE A 50 0.02 24.86 -4.16
N GLY A 51 -0.13 25.94 -3.39
CA GLY A 51 -0.82 26.00 -2.10
C GLY A 51 -2.10 25.20 -2.11
N LEU A 52 -2.00 23.92 -1.75
CA LEU A 52 -3.15 23.14 -1.42
C LEU A 52 -3.57 23.74 -0.09
N ASN A 53 -4.55 24.65 -0.16
CA ASN A 53 -5.19 25.22 1.00
C ASN A 53 -5.90 24.05 1.68
N VAL A 54 -5.15 23.29 2.49
CA VAL A 54 -5.62 22.04 3.06
C VAL A 54 -6.61 22.42 4.13
N THR A 55 -7.87 22.21 3.79
CA THR A 55 -8.99 22.50 4.68
C THR A 55 -9.23 21.24 5.51
N PHE A 56 -9.01 21.34 6.82
CA PHE A 56 -9.40 20.28 7.76
C PHE A 56 -10.89 20.40 8.06
N VAL A 57 -11.59 19.27 8.04
CA VAL A 57 -13.03 19.21 8.31
C VAL A 57 -13.26 18.24 9.45
N TYR A 58 -13.87 18.71 10.54
CA TYR A 58 -14.27 17.85 11.64
C TYR A 58 -15.58 17.13 11.30
N ILE A 59 -15.55 15.80 11.37
CA ILE A 59 -16.72 14.96 11.11
C ILE A 59 -17.15 14.33 12.42
N ASN A 60 -18.31 14.76 12.94
CA ASN A 60 -18.87 14.26 14.19
C ASN A 60 -19.62 12.93 13.98
N LYS A 61 -18.85 11.87 13.68
CA LYS A 61 -19.34 10.49 13.55
C LYS A 61 -18.39 9.53 14.26
N SER A 62 -18.92 8.47 14.86
CA SER A 62 -18.11 7.43 15.52
C SER A 62 -17.80 6.31 14.53
N MET A 63 -16.52 6.15 14.17
CA MET A 63 -16.01 5.20 13.16
C MET A 63 -14.65 4.64 13.63
N ASN A 64 -14.29 3.42 13.22
CA ASN A 64 -12.93 2.87 13.40
C ASN A 64 -11.94 3.49 12.39
N TRP A 65 -10.63 3.28 12.55
CA TRP A 65 -9.59 3.94 11.73
C TRP A 65 -9.76 3.66 10.22
N SER A 66 -10.01 2.41 9.85
CA SER A 66 -10.20 1.99 8.45
C SER A 66 -11.50 2.54 7.86
N GLU A 67 -12.58 2.61 8.65
CA GLU A 67 -13.85 3.23 8.25
C GLU A 67 -13.71 4.73 8.03
N ALA A 68 -13.03 5.42 8.94
CA ALA A 68 -12.74 6.84 8.81
C ALA A 68 -11.88 7.09 7.56
N LEU A 69 -10.86 6.24 7.31
CA LEU A 69 -10.01 6.33 6.12
C LEU A 69 -10.83 6.25 4.84
N ARG A 70 -11.75 5.28 4.76
CA ARG A 70 -12.66 5.14 3.63
C ARG A 70 -13.61 6.31 3.49
N PHE A 71 -14.25 6.76 4.58
CA PHE A 71 -15.18 7.90 4.57
C PHE A 71 -14.50 9.16 4.02
N CYS A 72 -13.27 9.43 4.46
CA CYS A 72 -12.50 10.57 3.97
C CYS A 72 -12.13 10.42 2.49
N ARG A 73 -11.85 9.22 1.99
CA ARG A 73 -11.59 8.99 0.55
C ARG A 73 -12.84 9.07 -0.33
N GLU A 74 -14.02 8.89 0.25
CA GLU A 74 -15.31 8.94 -0.48
C GLU A 74 -15.89 10.35 -0.54
N HIS A 75 -15.88 11.09 0.57
CA HIS A 75 -16.50 12.42 0.67
C HIS A 75 -15.49 13.57 0.63
N HIS A 76 -14.21 13.27 0.77
CA HIS A 76 -13.09 14.23 0.80
C HIS A 76 -11.88 13.64 0.04
N THR A 77 -10.64 13.99 0.44
CA THR A 77 -9.42 13.48 -0.20
C THR A 77 -8.88 12.21 0.44
N ASP A 78 -8.46 12.27 1.71
CA ASP A 78 -7.97 11.14 2.49
C ASP A 78 -8.04 11.51 3.99
N LEU A 79 -7.78 10.54 4.87
CA LEU A 79 -7.68 10.83 6.30
C LEU A 79 -6.46 11.71 6.58
N ALA A 80 -6.61 12.65 7.53
CA ALA A 80 -5.67 13.74 7.67
C ALA A 80 -4.23 13.25 7.95
N SER A 81 -3.31 13.66 7.07
CA SER A 81 -1.87 13.65 7.36
C SER A 81 -1.49 14.99 7.99
N VAL A 82 -0.93 14.97 9.19
CA VAL A 82 -0.47 16.18 9.89
C VAL A 82 1.00 16.38 9.56
N ARG A 83 1.33 17.46 8.85
CA ARG A 83 2.69 17.68 8.31
C ARG A 83 3.53 18.65 9.14
N ASN A 84 2.90 19.52 9.93
CA ASN A 84 3.58 20.48 10.78
C ASN A 84 2.69 20.91 11.97
N MET A 85 3.25 21.73 12.87
CA MET A 85 2.57 22.17 14.09
C MET A 85 1.39 23.10 13.82
N GLU A 86 1.46 23.92 12.78
CA GLU A 86 0.36 24.83 12.41
C GLU A 86 -0.87 24.04 11.94
N GLU A 87 -0.68 22.98 11.14
CA GLU A 87 -1.76 22.05 10.77
C GLU A 87 -2.34 21.34 11.99
N ASN A 88 -1.48 20.91 12.93
CA ASN A 88 -1.92 20.30 14.18
C ASN A 88 -2.78 21.25 15.03
N GLN A 89 -2.38 22.52 15.13
CA GLN A 89 -3.16 23.55 15.83
C GLN A 89 -4.51 23.80 15.17
N LYS A 90 -4.56 23.92 13.84
CA LYS A 90 -5.82 24.06 13.09
C LYS A 90 -6.76 22.88 13.33
N ILE A 91 -6.25 21.65 13.39
CA ILE A 91 -7.09 20.48 13.72
C ILE A 91 -7.60 20.59 15.16
N MET A 92 -6.76 20.95 16.13
CA MET A 92 -7.18 21.09 17.54
C MET A 92 -8.28 22.14 17.73
N GLU A 93 -8.21 23.28 17.04
CA GLU A 93 -9.22 24.35 17.11
C GLU A 93 -10.61 23.89 16.61
N LEU A 94 -10.66 22.88 15.75
CA LEU A 94 -11.92 22.30 15.26
C LEU A 94 -12.56 21.32 16.24
N LEU A 95 -11.83 20.84 17.26
CA LEU A 95 -12.30 19.78 18.15
C LEU A 95 -13.07 20.33 19.35
N PRO A 96 -14.22 19.71 19.71
CA PRO A 96 -14.85 19.96 20.99
C PRO A 96 -13.92 19.54 22.15
N PRO A 97 -13.98 20.22 23.31
CA PRO A 97 -13.15 19.88 24.47
C PRO A 97 -13.29 18.40 24.87
N GLY A 98 -12.15 17.75 25.14
CA GLY A 98 -12.11 16.37 25.65
C GLY A 98 -12.37 15.27 24.61
N LYS A 99 -12.28 15.56 23.31
CA LYS A 99 -12.43 14.57 22.23
C LYS A 99 -11.10 14.28 21.52
N GLY A 100 -10.88 13.00 21.19
CA GLY A 100 -9.82 12.56 20.28
C GLY A 100 -10.40 12.18 18.91
N VAL A 101 -9.57 12.27 17.85
CA VAL A 101 -9.94 11.94 16.46
C VAL A 101 -8.87 11.08 15.80
N TRP A 102 -9.25 10.32 14.76
CA TRP A 102 -8.30 9.53 13.96
C TRP A 102 -7.47 10.42 13.01
N ILE A 103 -6.19 10.07 12.79
CA ILE A 103 -5.29 10.64 11.77
C ILE A 103 -4.61 9.51 10.96
N GLY A 104 -4.04 9.83 9.78
CA GLY A 104 -3.74 8.87 8.71
C GLY A 104 -2.54 7.94 8.92
N LEU A 105 -2.05 7.76 10.16
CA LEU A 105 -0.85 6.97 10.48
C LEU A 105 -1.20 5.55 11.01
N TYR A 106 -0.49 4.49 10.57
CA TYR A 106 -0.65 3.08 11.01
C TYR A 106 0.66 2.21 10.93
N ARG A 107 0.69 0.94 11.41
CA ARG A 107 1.87 0.01 11.52
C ARG A 107 1.66 -1.39 10.84
N ASP A 108 2.68 -2.09 10.27
CA ASP A 108 2.59 -3.52 9.76
C ASP A 108 3.93 -4.33 9.55
N THR A 109 3.94 -5.70 9.60
CA THR A 109 4.37 -6.67 8.51
C THR A 109 4.30 -8.20 8.86
N TRP A 110 3.69 -9.02 7.97
CA TRP A 110 3.55 -10.51 7.99
C TRP A 110 4.21 -11.22 6.77
N LYS A 111 4.66 -12.49 6.86
CA LYS A 111 5.36 -13.24 5.76
C LYS A 111 4.86 -14.69 5.56
N TRP A 112 4.96 -15.19 4.33
CA TRP A 112 4.62 -16.58 3.96
C TRP A 112 5.78 -17.55 4.20
N ALA A 113 5.46 -18.77 4.67
CA ALA A 113 6.47 -19.76 5.06
C ALA A 113 7.23 -20.40 3.87
N ASP A 114 6.63 -20.43 2.67
CA ASP A 114 7.28 -20.90 1.45
C ASP A 114 8.22 -19.86 0.80
N GLY A 115 8.33 -18.67 1.41
CA GLY A 115 9.16 -17.58 0.92
C GLY A 115 8.51 -16.72 -0.17
N SER A 116 7.26 -16.99 -0.54
CA SER A 116 6.53 -16.17 -1.51
C SER A 116 6.31 -14.72 -1.00
N ASN A 117 6.43 -13.75 -1.91
CA ASN A 117 6.34 -12.32 -1.57
C ASN A 117 4.94 -11.73 -1.77
N SER A 118 3.89 -12.54 -1.65
CA SER A 118 2.52 -12.04 -1.79
C SER A 118 2.16 -11.11 -0.63
N SER A 119 1.59 -9.95 -0.95
CA SER A 119 1.04 -8.99 0.02
C SER A 119 -0.39 -9.32 0.44
N PHE A 120 -1.00 -10.36 -0.12
CA PHE A 120 -2.38 -10.75 0.19
C PHE A 120 -2.54 -11.16 1.64
N ARG A 121 -3.44 -10.50 2.37
CA ARG A 121 -3.77 -10.83 3.76
C ARG A 121 -5.28 -10.88 3.92
N SER A 122 -5.79 -11.95 4.53
CA SER A 122 -7.24 -12.17 4.75
C SER A 122 -7.55 -12.35 6.24
N TRP A 123 -7.05 -11.42 7.06
CA TRP A 123 -7.31 -11.38 8.49
C TRP A 123 -8.81 -11.24 8.81
N ARG A 124 -9.21 -11.84 9.93
CA ARG A 124 -10.45 -11.54 10.63
C ARG A 124 -10.34 -10.12 11.18
N ASP A 125 -11.49 -9.49 11.34
CA ASP A 125 -11.55 -8.13 11.84
C ASP A 125 -10.83 -8.02 13.19
N LEU A 126 -10.06 -6.94 13.37
CA LEU A 126 -9.20 -6.66 14.53
C LEU A 126 -7.95 -7.55 14.68
N GLU A 127 -7.69 -8.50 13.77
CA GLU A 127 -6.42 -9.24 13.69
C GLU A 127 -5.51 -8.61 12.63
N PRO A 128 -4.18 -8.78 12.70
CA PRO A 128 -3.39 -9.42 13.76
C PRO A 128 -3.32 -8.56 15.03
N ASN A 129 -3.55 -9.13 16.21
CA ASN A 129 -3.60 -8.35 17.47
C ASN A 129 -2.51 -8.69 18.50
N ASN A 130 -1.75 -9.77 18.30
CA ASN A 130 -0.79 -10.32 19.24
C ASN A 130 -1.38 -10.37 20.66
N TYR A 131 -2.46 -11.14 20.84
CA TYR A 131 -3.31 -11.05 22.01
C TYR A 131 -2.49 -11.23 23.30
N GLN A 132 -2.62 -10.26 24.20
CA GLN A 132 -1.91 -10.21 25.50
C GLN A 132 -0.37 -10.24 25.40
N GLY A 133 0.21 -9.95 24.23
CA GLY A 133 1.67 -9.98 24.05
C GLY A 133 2.26 -11.40 24.11
N LEU A 134 1.44 -12.43 23.92
CA LEU A 134 1.85 -13.82 24.08
C LEU A 134 2.53 -14.43 22.84
N ASN A 135 3.05 -13.57 21.97
CA ASN A 135 3.78 -13.91 20.76
C ASN A 135 2.96 -14.76 19.77
N GLU A 136 1.74 -14.29 19.47
CA GLU A 136 0.89 -14.89 18.44
C GLU A 136 1.42 -14.51 17.06
N SER A 137 2.37 -15.30 16.56
CA SER A 137 3.12 -15.01 15.33
C SER A 137 2.77 -15.94 14.17
N CYS A 138 1.77 -16.80 14.33
CA CYS A 138 1.32 -17.73 13.29
C CYS A 138 -0.13 -17.45 12.90
N ALA A 139 -0.41 -17.39 11.60
CA ALA A 139 -1.77 -17.25 11.09
C ALA A 139 -2.50 -18.60 11.10
N ALA A 140 -3.77 -18.60 11.50
CA ALA A 140 -4.66 -19.74 11.40
C ALA A 140 -5.98 -19.34 10.72
N ALA A 141 -6.48 -20.18 9.82
CA ALA A 141 -7.80 -19.96 9.22
C ALA A 141 -8.91 -20.39 10.20
N TYR A 142 -9.94 -19.56 10.34
CA TYR A 142 -11.10 -19.81 11.18
C TYR A 142 -12.33 -20.12 10.32
N PHE A 143 -12.69 -21.40 10.22
CA PHE A 143 -13.81 -21.86 9.37
C PHE A 143 -15.18 -21.30 9.78
N GLY A 144 -15.36 -20.96 11.07
CA GLY A 144 -16.57 -20.32 11.56
C GLY A 144 -16.80 -18.91 11.00
N ASP A 145 -15.77 -18.31 10.40
CA ASP A 145 -15.84 -17.04 9.68
C ASP A 145 -15.34 -17.21 8.24
N SER A 146 -15.87 -18.23 7.57
CA SER A 146 -15.60 -18.54 6.15
C SER A 146 -14.11 -18.70 5.79
N GLY A 147 -13.27 -19.02 6.78
CA GLY A 147 -11.82 -19.21 6.59
C GLY A 147 -10.95 -17.95 6.72
N LYS A 148 -11.48 -16.82 7.23
CA LYS A 148 -10.67 -15.64 7.59
C LYS A 148 -9.61 -15.98 8.65
N TRP A 149 -8.54 -15.20 8.72
CA TRP A 149 -7.34 -15.55 9.49
C TRP A 149 -7.28 -14.87 10.86
N GLU A 150 -6.72 -15.55 11.84
CA GLU A 150 -6.37 -14.99 13.14
C GLU A 150 -4.91 -15.28 13.43
N ASP A 151 -4.22 -14.41 14.16
CA ASP A 151 -2.92 -14.75 14.71
C ASP A 151 -3.08 -15.57 15.99
N ARG A 152 -2.27 -16.61 16.11
CA ARG A 152 -2.30 -17.60 17.19
C ARG A 152 -0.88 -17.97 17.59
N LYS A 153 -0.76 -18.61 18.75
CA LYS A 153 0.50 -19.20 19.17
C LYS A 153 0.83 -20.40 18.30
N CYS A 154 2.07 -20.46 17.85
CA CYS A 154 2.53 -21.49 16.92
C CYS A 154 2.60 -22.90 17.54
N ASP A 155 2.59 -23.04 18.87
CA ASP A 155 2.64 -24.31 19.60
C ASP A 155 1.25 -24.91 19.88
N GLU A 156 0.18 -24.18 19.58
CA GLU A 156 -1.18 -24.71 19.67
C GLU A 156 -1.39 -25.85 18.67
N LYS A 157 -1.95 -26.97 19.14
CA LYS A 157 -2.28 -28.11 18.28
C LYS A 157 -3.57 -27.83 17.53
N LYS A 158 -3.51 -27.79 16.19
CA LYS A 158 -4.65 -27.57 15.31
C LYS A 158 -4.60 -28.49 14.08
N ALA A 159 -5.74 -28.70 13.44
CA ALA A 159 -5.78 -29.31 12.12
C ALA A 159 -5.24 -28.32 11.08
N PHE A 160 -4.62 -28.82 10.01
CA PHE A 160 -3.95 -28.02 8.99
C PHE A 160 -4.24 -28.55 7.59
N ILE A 161 -3.99 -27.71 6.59
CA ILE A 161 -4.14 -28.05 5.16
C ILE A 161 -2.76 -27.90 4.51
N CYS A 162 -2.31 -28.95 3.84
CA CYS A 162 -1.14 -28.89 2.97
C CYS A 162 -1.58 -28.57 1.55
N TYR A 163 -0.70 -27.93 0.79
CA TYR A 163 -0.81 -27.93 -0.67
C TYR A 163 0.33 -28.79 -1.23
N ALA A 164 0.10 -29.43 -2.38
CA ALA A 164 1.13 -30.12 -3.14
C ALA A 164 1.31 -29.40 -4.47
N GLY A 165 2.49 -28.84 -4.70
CA GLY A 165 2.90 -28.46 -6.04
C GLY A 165 3.43 -29.69 -6.75
N GLU A 166 3.10 -29.87 -8.03
CA GLU A 166 3.90 -30.76 -8.85
C GLU A 166 5.33 -30.25 -8.81
N PHE A 167 6.20 -30.97 -8.10
CA PHE A 167 7.60 -31.00 -8.49
C PHE A 167 7.56 -31.45 -9.95
N MET A 168 7.78 -30.53 -10.89
CA MET A 168 8.24 -30.94 -12.21
C MET A 168 9.54 -31.70 -11.92
N LYS A 169 9.42 -33.03 -11.90
CA LYS A 169 10.55 -33.94 -11.81
C LYS A 169 11.36 -33.72 -13.06
N ILE A 170 12.29 -32.77 -13.05
CA ILE A 170 13.46 -32.93 -13.91
C ILE A 170 14.42 -33.80 -13.12
N CYS A 171 14.17 -35.09 -13.22
CA CYS A 171 15.14 -36.13 -13.47
C CYS A 171 14.31 -37.32 -13.98
N ASP A 172 14.25 -37.52 -15.30
CA ASP A 172 15.08 -38.58 -15.88
C ASP A 172 14.74 -38.92 -17.34
N PHE A 173 15.81 -39.27 -18.04
CA PHE A 173 15.94 -39.90 -19.36
C PHE A 173 15.63 -39.06 -20.60
N GLY A 174 16.72 -38.56 -21.17
CA GLY A 174 16.78 -38.27 -22.58
C GLY A 174 16.37 -39.48 -23.42
N ILE A 175 15.81 -39.16 -24.58
CA ILE A 175 16.04 -39.80 -25.89
C ILE A 175 15.22 -38.95 -26.87
N LEU A 176 15.89 -38.12 -27.66
CA LEU A 176 15.43 -37.84 -29.02
C LEU A 176 16.28 -38.73 -29.93
N TYR A 177 15.71 -39.85 -30.37
CA TYR A 177 16.24 -40.58 -31.53
C TYR A 177 15.64 -39.96 -32.80
N ARG A 178 16.52 -39.49 -33.69
CA ARG A 178 16.79 -40.02 -35.04
C ARG A 178 17.76 -39.05 -35.73
N SER A 179 18.98 -39.48 -36.06
CA SER A 179 19.37 -39.95 -37.41
C SER A 179 18.82 -39.04 -38.51
N VAL A 180 19.62 -38.25 -39.21
CA VAL A 180 20.88 -38.54 -39.92
C VAL A 180 21.83 -37.35 -39.82
#